data_AF-A0A845DXK6-F1
#
_entry.id   AF-A0A845DXK6-F1
#
_cell.length_a   1.000
_cell.length_b   1.000
_cell.length_c   1.000
_cell.angle_alpha   90.00
_cell.angle_beta   90.00
_cell.angle_gamma   90.00
#
_symmetry.space_group_name_H-M   'P 1'
#
loop_
_entity.id
_entity.type
_entity.pdbx_description
1 polymer ?
#
loop_
_entity_poly.entity_id
_entity_poly.type
_entity_poly.pdbx_seq_one_letter_code
_entity_poly.pdbx_strand_id
1 'polypeptide(L)' 'MYVGRDLAGLTMEPKQKWEEKELGYFHTSLSQAAPYLNAEGVTLLREINKEIERRGGLEEKEASWTSGTHTVTD' A
#
# COMPACT_ATOMS: atom_id res chain seq x y z
N MET A 1 7.27 -6.04 -2.99
CA MET A 1 6.89 -4.65 -2.66
C MET A 1 6.48 -3.97 -3.96
N TYR A 2 5.42 -3.16 -3.96
CA TYR A 2 4.97 -2.45 -5.16
C TYR A 2 5.98 -1.37 -5.57
N VAL A 3 6.29 -1.30 -6.86
CA VAL A 3 7.16 -0.28 -7.45
C VAL A 3 6.39 0.37 -8.61
N GLY A 4 5.95 1.61 -8.40
CA GLY A 4 5.13 2.37 -9.33
C GLY A 4 4.69 3.70 -8.73
N ARG A 5 3.84 4.43 -9.45
CA ARG A 5 3.28 5.70 -8.96
C ARG A 5 2.37 5.43 -7.76
N ASP A 6 2.41 6.29 -6.75
CA ASP A 6 1.49 6.16 -5.64
C ASP A 6 0.03 6.45 -6.06
N LEU A 7 -0.91 6.10 -5.17
CA LEU A 7 -2.33 6.29 -5.47
C LEU A 7 -2.68 7.77 -5.67
N ALA A 8 -2.04 8.69 -4.95
CA ALA A 8 -2.30 10.12 -5.06
C ALA A 8 -1.96 10.63 -6.47
N GLY A 9 -0.77 10.31 -6.98
CA GLY A 9 -0.36 10.63 -8.35
C GLY A 9 -1.26 9.97 -9.39
N LEU A 10 -1.66 8.73 -9.18
CA LEU A 10 -2.51 7.99 -10.11
C LEU A 10 -3.95 8.51 -10.17
N THR A 11 -4.51 9.00 -9.05
CA THR A 11 -5.88 9.54 -9.03
C THR A 11 -6.06 10.78 -9.90
N MET A 12 -4.98 11.50 -10.19
CA MET A 12 -4.99 12.65 -11.10
C MET A 12 -4.91 12.27 -12.58
N GLU A 13 -4.62 11.01 -12.91
CA GLU A 13 -4.55 10.51 -14.28
C GLU A 13 -5.78 9.68 -14.65
N PRO A 14 -6.23 9.73 -15.92
CA PRO A 14 -7.26 8.82 -16.41
C PRO A 14 -6.82 7.36 -16.29
N LYS A 15 -7.76 6.46 -15.95
CA LYS A 15 -7.49 5.04 -15.68
C LYS A 15 -6.85 4.31 -16.86
N GLN A 16 -7.09 4.77 -18.09
CA GLN A 16 -6.52 4.21 -19.31
C GLN A 16 -5.00 4.43 -19.42
N LYS A 17 -4.42 5.37 -18.65
CA LYS A 17 -2.98 5.61 -18.58
C LYS A 17 -2.30 4.89 -17.40
N TRP A 18 -3.04 4.11 -16.64
CA TRP A 18 -2.47 3.32 -15.56
C TRP A 18 -1.82 2.08 -16.18
N GLU A 19 -0.60 1.77 -15.76
CA GLU A 19 0.06 0.53 -16.17
C GLU A 19 -0.64 -0.68 -15.52
N GLU A 20 -0.57 -1.84 -16.15
CA GLU A 20 -1.24 -3.06 -15.65
C GLU A 20 -0.80 -3.43 -14.22
N LYS A 21 0.49 -3.22 -13.90
CA LYS A 21 1.01 -3.45 -12.55
C LYS A 21 0.35 -2.54 -11.49
N GLU A 22 -0.01 -1.32 -11.88
CA GLU A 22 -0.65 -0.33 -11.00
C GLU A 22 -2.12 -0.70 -10.80
N LEU A 23 -2.81 -1.07 -11.89
CA LEU A 23 -4.17 -1.56 -11.84
C LEU A 23 -4.29 -2.80 -10.95
N GLY A 24 -3.43 -3.81 -11.16
CA GLY A 24 -3.44 -5.05 -10.38
C GLY A 24 -3.15 -4.83 -8.88
N TYR A 25 -2.15 -3.99 -8.58
CA TYR A 25 -1.78 -3.67 -7.20
C TYR A 25 -2.90 -2.94 -6.45
N PHE A 26 -3.44 -1.86 -7.03
CA PHE A 26 -4.47 -1.06 -6.35
C PHE A 26 -5.84 -1.74 -6.37
N HIS A 27 -6.16 -2.55 -7.37
CA HIS A 27 -7.34 -3.41 -7.33
C HIS A 27 -7.31 -4.33 -6.11
N THR A 28 -6.19 -5.04 -5.90
CA THR A 28 -6.04 -5.98 -4.79
C THR A 28 -6.08 -5.25 -3.45
N SER A 29 -5.30 -4.16 -3.33
CA SER A 29 -5.19 -3.38 -2.09
C SER A 29 -6.53 -2.76 -1.69
N LEU A 30 -7.24 -2.14 -2.64
CA LEU A 30 -8.54 -1.54 -2.37
C LEU A 30 -9.63 -2.59 -2.13
N SER A 31 -9.58 -3.75 -2.79
CA SER A 31 -10.55 -4.83 -2.53
C SER A 31 -10.45 -5.35 -1.09
N GLN A 32 -9.23 -5.46 -0.56
CA GLN A 32 -9.01 -5.86 0.83
C GLN A 32 -9.46 -4.79 1.84
N ALA A 33 -9.31 -3.50 1.48
CA ALA A 33 -9.73 -2.38 2.32
C ALA A 33 -11.23 -2.05 2.22
N ALA A 34 -11.90 -2.43 1.11
CA ALA A 34 -13.28 -2.04 0.79
C ALA A 34 -14.29 -2.28 1.94
N PRO A 35 -14.26 -3.41 2.67
CA PRO A 35 -15.19 -3.64 3.78
C PRO A 35 -15.06 -2.62 4.94
N TYR A 36 -13.89 -1.99 5.05
CA TYR A 36 -13.54 -1.05 6.13
C TYR A 36 -13.65 0.42 5.71
N LEU A 37 -14.17 0.73 4.52
CA LEU A 37 -14.39 2.11 4.05
C LEU A 37 -15.64 2.74 4.69
N ASN A 38 -15.70 2.70 6.03
CA ASN A 38 -16.81 3.20 6.85
C ASN A 38 -16.29 3.75 8.20
N ALA A 39 -17.20 4.22 9.05
CA ALA A 39 -16.84 4.80 10.36
C ALA A 39 -16.18 3.79 11.32
N GLU A 40 -16.55 2.51 11.22
CA GLU A 40 -15.96 1.44 12.03
C GLU A 40 -14.50 1.19 11.62
N GLY A 41 -14.21 1.15 10.32
CA GLY A 41 -12.85 1.01 9.82
C GLY A 41 -11.94 2.18 10.19
N VAL A 42 -12.48 3.42 10.22
CA VAL A 42 -11.74 4.59 10.75
C VAL A 42 -11.45 4.43 12.23
N THR A 43 -12.37 3.86 13.00
CA THR A 43 -12.19 3.60 14.43
C THR A 43 -11.09 2.56 14.65
N LEU A 44 -11.15 1.44 13.91
CA LEU A 44 -10.13 0.39 13.93
C LEU A 44 -8.74 0.95 13.59
N LEU A 45 -8.63 1.81 12.57
CA LEU A 45 -7.35 2.44 12.21
C LEU A 45 -6.79 3.30 13.35
N ARG A 46 -7.63 4.05 14.07
CA ARG A 46 -7.19 4.84 15.24
C ARG A 46 -6.69 3.95 16.37
N GLU A 47 -7.34 2.82 16.61
CA GLU A 47 -6.91 1.85 17.63
C GLU A 47 -5.56 1.23 17.28
N ILE A 48 -5.36 0.86 16.02
CA ILE A 48 -4.06 0.36 15.52
C ILE A 48 -2.97 1.42 15.72
N ASN A 49 -3.23 2.68 15.37
CA ASN A 49 -2.25 3.76 15.54
C ASN A 49 -1.87 3.97 17.01
N LYS A 50 -2.85 3.97 17.92
CA LYS A 50 -2.59 4.06 19.37
C LYS A 50 -1.73 2.90 19.86
N GLU A 51 -1.95 1.70 19.33
CA GLU A 51 -1.16 0.52 19.69
C GLU A 51 0.29 0.61 19.16
N ILE A 52 0.47 1.12 17.94
CA ILE A 52 1.80 1.41 17.38
C ILE A 52 2.54 2.41 18.27
N GLU A 53 1.90 3.53 18.63
CA GLU A 53 2.47 4.53 19.53
C GLU A 53 2.84 3.93 20.90
N ARG A 54 1.94 3.12 21.47
CA ARG A 54 2.18 2.42 22.74
C ARG A 54 3.40 1.49 22.69
N ARG A 55 3.71 0.92 21.52
CA ARG A 55 4.88 0.05 21.29
C ARG A 55 6.17 0.81 20.99
N GLY A 56 6.16 2.14 21.02
CA GLY A 56 7.33 2.97 20.72
C GLY A 56 7.41 3.45 19.28
N GLY A 57 6.29 3.40 18.53
CA GLY A 57 6.22 3.82 17.13
C GLY A 57 6.59 2.71 16.14
N LEU A 58 6.57 3.05 14.85
CA LEU A 58 7.18 2.21 13.82
C LEU A 58 8.67 2.55 13.80
N GLU A 59 9.54 1.64 14.25
CA GLU A 59 10.97 1.80 14.00
C GLU A 59 11.18 1.97 12.49
N GLU A 60 11.88 3.03 12.08
CA GLU A 60 12.37 3.19 10.71
C GLU A 60 13.43 2.11 10.47
N LYS A 61 12.99 0.89 10.17
CA LYS A 61 13.82 -0.03 9.40
C LYS A 61 13.84 0.55 8.00
N GLU A 62 14.80 1.44 7.74
CA GLU A 62 15.21 1.79 6.40
C GLU A 62 15.35 0.47 5.62
N ALA A 63 14.36 0.15 4.79
CA ALA A 63 14.46 -0.95 3.86
C ALA A 63 15.55 -0.53 2.88
N SER A 64 16.75 -1.05 3.09
CA SER A 64 17.89 -0.80 2.22
C SER A 64 17.50 -1.22 0.80
N TRP A 65 17.55 -0.23 -0.09
CA TRP A 65 17.39 -0.34 -1.53
C TRP A 65 18.43 -1.31 -2.12
N THR A 66 18.22 -2.63 -2.12
CA THR A 66 18.86 -3.56 -3.08
C THR A 66 18.26 -4.96 -2.96
N SER A 67 17.31 -5.29 -3.84
CA SER A 67 17.29 -6.54 -4.61
C SER A 67 15.93 -6.66 -5.28
N GLY A 68 15.84 -6.13 -6.50
CA GLY A 68 14.87 -6.69 -7.45
C GLY A 68 15.26 -8.15 -7.67
N THR A 69 14.40 -9.08 -7.27
CA THR A 69 14.61 -10.49 -7.58
C THR A 69 14.44 -10.63 -9.10
N HIS A 70 15.56 -10.69 -9.80
CA HIS A 70 15.61 -11.22 -11.16
C HIS A 70 15.26 -12.71 -11.03
N THR A 71 14.12 -13.14 -11.58
CA THR A 71 13.88 -14.56 -11.78
C THR A 71 14.88 -15.04 -12.83
N VAL A 72 15.87 -15.80 -12.40
CA VAL A 72 16.65 -16.64 -13.31
C VAL A 72 15.69 -17.72 -13.78
N THR A 73 15.33 -17.68 -15.05
CA THR A 73 14.63 -18.76 -15.74
C THR A 73 15.59 -19.95 -15.81
N ASP A 74 15.14 -21.13 -15.37
CA ASP A 74 15.67 -22.41 -15.85
C ASP A 74 14.89 -22.83 -17.11
#